data_AF-A0A7W1CG09-F1
#
_entry.id   AF-A0A7W1CG09-F1
#
_cell.length_a   1.000
_cell.length_b   1.000
_cell.length_c   1.000
_cell.angle_alpha   90.00
_cell.angle_beta   90.00
_cell.angle_gamma   90.00
#
_symmetry.space_group_name_H-M   'P 1'
#
loop_
_entity.id
_entity.type
_entity.pdbx_description
1 polymer ?
#
loop_
_entity_poly.entity_id
_entity_poly.type
_entity_poly.pdbx_seq_one_letter_code
_entity_poly.pdbx_strand_id
1 'polypeptide(L)'
;MLLGPILIQLNNSSTVYQRVEPTAFSQEFRVPEQQLLRDGGQLKSETVSEPGISDSASYRVWHNTDAKAGAEGRYLIDTQGKPAYLVDPGINGTVEKHADGSSVTKYNAPKATLMSYIIKGILSQELPWGLVLLGVMIAVVLELSGIPSLAFAVGLYLPISVSAPIFVGGLVRWAVDKDLIKRLSRRNLSEEEIIAETDRSPGVLLASGYIAGGALAGILVAVAAEFLSGTVTSFEKWAEEHNPFFAGNNSDWLAMIPFWILALVLYYVGRGMLLNGKGK
;
A
#
# COMPACT_ATOMS: atom_id res chain seq x y z
N MET A 1 -16.00 -11.80 -6.39
CA MET A 1 -16.12 -12.97 -5.48
C MET A 1 -14.82 -13.77 -5.31
N LEU A 2 -13.80 -13.63 -6.17
CA LEU A 2 -12.53 -14.37 -6.03
C LEU A 2 -11.56 -13.81 -4.97
N LEU A 3 -11.76 -12.56 -4.53
CA LEU A 3 -10.81 -11.90 -3.62
C LEU A 3 -10.74 -12.56 -2.23
N GLY A 4 -11.87 -13.01 -1.68
CA GLY A 4 -11.94 -13.63 -0.35
C GLY A 4 -11.12 -14.93 -0.24
N PRO A 5 -11.34 -15.92 -1.13
CA PRO A 5 -10.56 -17.15 -1.15
C PRO A 5 -9.06 -16.92 -1.34
N ILE A 6 -8.69 -15.98 -2.22
CA ILE A 6 -7.27 -15.64 -2.48
C ILE A 6 -6.62 -15.05 -1.22
N LEU A 7 -7.31 -14.14 -0.52
CA LEU A 7 -6.80 -13.54 0.72
C LEU A 7 -6.63 -14.58 1.83
N ILE A 8 -7.57 -15.53 1.95
CA ILE A 8 -7.45 -16.63 2.91
C ILE A 8 -6.27 -17.52 2.56
N GLN A 9 -6.08 -17.84 1.28
CA GLN A 9 -4.96 -18.67 0.82
C GLN A 9 -3.62 -17.99 1.06
N LEU A 10 -3.48 -16.70 0.71
CA LEU A 10 -2.27 -15.91 0.96
C LEU A 10 -1.97 -15.77 2.46
N ASN A 11 -3.01 -15.58 3.29
CA ASN A 11 -2.81 -15.50 4.72
C ASN A 11 -2.33 -16.84 5.30
N ASN A 12 -2.94 -17.94 4.88
CA ASN A 12 -2.59 -19.28 5.38
C ASN A 12 -1.20 -19.73 4.92
N SER A 13 -0.77 -19.38 3.70
CA SER A 13 0.57 -19.74 3.20
C SER A 13 1.71 -19.04 3.92
N SER A 14 1.45 -17.87 4.50
CA SER A 14 2.45 -17.07 5.22
C SER A 14 2.19 -17.00 6.74
N THR A 15 1.30 -17.85 7.27
CA THR A 15 1.06 -17.96 8.72
C THR A 15 2.21 -18.71 9.38
N VAL A 16 2.71 -18.17 10.50
CA VAL A 16 3.82 -18.73 11.26
C VAL A 16 3.34 -19.12 12.66
N TYR A 17 3.71 -20.30 13.13
CA TYR A 17 3.41 -20.77 14.49
C TYR A 17 4.63 -20.66 15.41
N GLN A 18 4.56 -19.79 16.41
CA GLN A 18 5.62 -19.60 17.41
C GLN A 18 5.24 -20.25 18.74
N ARG A 19 6.14 -21.00 19.38
CA ARG A 19 5.90 -21.53 20.73
C ARG A 19 5.80 -20.39 21.74
N VAL A 20 4.76 -20.42 22.57
CA VAL A 20 4.57 -19.44 23.64
C VAL A 20 5.62 -19.69 24.72
N GLU A 21 6.36 -18.65 25.12
CA GLU A 21 7.33 -18.78 26.20
C GLU A 21 6.63 -19.09 27.54
N PRO A 22 7.21 -19.94 28.41
CA PRO A 22 6.60 -20.30 29.70
C PRO A 22 6.35 -19.11 30.65
N THR A 23 6.98 -17.97 30.39
CA THR A 23 6.88 -16.71 31.13
C THR A 23 5.82 -15.76 30.59
N ALA A 24 5.30 -15.98 29.38
CA ALA A 24 4.36 -15.09 28.72
C ALA A 24 2.97 -15.08 29.40
N PHE A 25 2.62 -16.16 30.11
CA PHE A 25 1.40 -16.28 30.89
C PHE A 25 1.73 -16.85 32.28
N SER A 26 0.93 -16.50 33.29
CA SER A 26 1.04 -17.14 34.61
C SER A 26 0.89 -18.65 34.49
N GLN A 27 1.67 -19.44 35.24
CA GLN A 27 1.62 -20.91 35.16
C GLN A 27 0.24 -21.51 35.50
N GLU A 28 -0.58 -20.76 36.24
CA GLU A 28 -1.95 -21.11 36.60
C GLU A 28 -2.99 -20.62 35.60
N PHE A 29 -2.61 -19.79 34.62
CA PHE A 29 -3.54 -19.25 33.64
C PHE A 29 -4.13 -20.36 32.78
N ARG A 30 -5.47 -20.40 32.69
CA ARG A 30 -6.23 -21.31 31.84
C ARG A 30 -7.30 -20.53 31.12
N VAL A 31 -7.40 -20.74 29.81
CA VAL A 31 -8.43 -20.09 29.00
C VAL A 31 -9.77 -20.79 29.27
N PRO A 32 -10.81 -20.07 29.72
CA PRO A 32 -12.14 -20.64 29.91
C PRO A 32 -12.72 -21.16 28.58
N GLU A 33 -13.44 -22.30 28.61
CA GLU A 33 -14.01 -22.89 27.39
C GLU A 33 -15.02 -21.97 26.67
N GLN A 34 -15.58 -20.99 27.36
CA GLN A 34 -16.51 -20.00 26.79
C GLN A 34 -15.79 -18.98 25.89
N GLN A 35 -14.49 -18.78 26.07
CA GLN A 35 -13.69 -17.84 25.28
C GLN A 35 -13.07 -18.52 24.04
N LEU A 36 -13.20 -19.84 23.92
CA LEU A 36 -12.69 -20.59 22.77
C LEU A 36 -13.60 -20.41 21.57
N LEU A 37 -12.99 -20.24 20.39
CA LEU A 37 -13.71 -19.96 19.16
C LEU A 37 -14.56 -21.18 18.75
N ARG A 38 -15.82 -20.93 18.38
CA ARG A 38 -16.74 -21.96 17.87
C ARG A 38 -17.13 -21.67 16.44
N ASP A 39 -17.11 -22.69 15.60
CA ASP A 39 -17.62 -22.63 14.22
C ASP A 39 -18.81 -23.60 14.11
N GLY A 40 -19.97 -23.10 13.69
CA GLY A 40 -21.21 -23.89 13.63
C GLY A 40 -21.65 -24.53 14.96
N GLY A 41 -21.20 -24.02 16.12
CA GLY A 41 -21.52 -24.55 17.45
C GLY A 41 -20.53 -25.58 18.00
N GLN A 42 -19.52 -26.01 17.22
CA GLN A 42 -18.42 -26.87 17.67
C GLN A 42 -17.15 -26.07 17.93
N LEU A 43 -16.29 -26.53 18.86
CA LEU A 43 -15.00 -25.89 19.15
C LEU A 43 -14.08 -25.97 17.94
N LYS A 44 -13.63 -24.82 17.45
CA LYS A 44 -12.70 -24.76 16.32
C LYS A 44 -11.35 -25.32 16.74
N SER A 45 -10.92 -26.35 16.03
CA SER A 45 -9.64 -27.02 16.29
C SER A 45 -8.74 -26.95 15.06
N GLU A 46 -7.46 -26.69 15.27
CA GLU A 46 -6.45 -26.52 14.22
C GLU A 46 -5.18 -27.29 14.59
N THR A 47 -4.51 -27.83 13.58
CA THR A 47 -3.21 -28.49 13.70
C THR A 47 -2.10 -27.51 13.34
N VAL A 48 -0.95 -27.59 14.01
CA VAL A 48 0.22 -26.79 13.68
C VAL A 48 0.86 -27.36 12.41
N SER A 49 0.99 -26.53 11.38
CA SER A 49 1.66 -26.88 10.13
C SER A 49 2.72 -25.83 9.85
N GLU A 50 3.92 -26.03 10.43
CA GLU A 50 5.06 -25.12 10.36
C GLU A 50 6.32 -25.87 9.93
N PRO A 51 7.08 -25.38 8.93
CA PRO A 51 8.40 -25.90 8.62
C PRO A 51 9.33 -25.88 9.86
N GLY A 52 9.83 -27.05 10.25
CA GLY A 52 10.66 -27.21 11.46
C GLY A 52 9.92 -27.63 12.74
N ILE A 53 8.58 -27.69 12.73
CA ILE A 53 7.78 -28.22 13.85
C ILE A 53 6.93 -29.38 13.33
N SER A 54 7.26 -30.60 13.76
CA SER A 54 6.42 -31.78 13.51
C SER A 54 5.54 -32.02 14.73
N ASP A 55 4.32 -31.47 14.70
CA ASP A 55 3.33 -31.63 15.74
C ASP A 55 1.99 -32.03 15.10
N SER A 56 1.50 -33.23 15.42
CA SER A 56 0.22 -33.75 14.92
C SER A 56 -0.93 -33.54 15.90
N ALA A 57 -0.70 -32.85 17.02
CA ALA A 57 -1.74 -32.58 17.99
C ALA A 57 -2.75 -31.56 17.46
N SER A 58 -4.00 -31.73 17.87
CA SER A 58 -5.10 -30.82 17.56
C SER A 58 -5.27 -29.83 18.70
N TYR A 59 -5.22 -28.53 18.39
CA TYR A 59 -5.30 -27.44 19.35
C TYR A 59 -6.59 -26.65 19.18
N ARG A 60 -7.10 -26.10 20.28
CA ARG A 60 -8.29 -25.23 20.26
C ARG A 60 -7.89 -23.79 19.99
N VAL A 61 -8.70 -23.03 19.25
CA VAL A 61 -8.37 -21.65 18.89
C VAL A 61 -8.90 -20.67 19.93
N TRP A 62 -8.05 -19.77 20.41
CA TRP A 62 -8.40 -18.64 21.27
C TRP A 62 -7.93 -17.32 20.66
N HIS A 63 -8.76 -16.27 20.72
CA HIS A 63 -8.37 -14.91 20.36
C HIS A 63 -8.27 -14.09 21.64
N ASN A 64 -7.05 -13.71 22.02
CA ASN A 64 -6.84 -12.82 23.15
C ASN A 64 -7.06 -11.38 22.70
N THR A 65 -8.07 -10.73 23.26
CA THR A 65 -8.35 -9.30 23.11
C THR A 65 -8.07 -8.51 24.38
N ASP A 66 -7.60 -9.17 25.45
CA ASP A 66 -7.29 -8.53 26.72
C ASP A 66 -5.77 -8.39 26.89
N ALA A 67 -5.30 -7.15 26.76
CA ALA A 67 -3.90 -6.80 26.94
C ALA A 67 -3.37 -7.10 28.36
N LYS A 68 -4.25 -7.31 29.36
CA LYS A 68 -3.85 -7.70 30.73
C LYS A 68 -3.53 -9.18 30.86
N ALA A 69 -4.12 -10.02 30.00
CA ALA A 69 -3.90 -11.46 30.03
C ALA A 69 -2.59 -11.87 29.34
N GLY A 70 -2.11 -11.05 28.39
CA GLY A 70 -0.92 -11.29 27.58
C GLY A 70 -0.99 -10.45 26.30
N ALA A 71 -0.03 -10.63 25.39
CA ALA A 71 -0.07 -9.94 24.10
C ALA A 71 -1.37 -10.28 23.34
N GLU A 72 -2.03 -9.26 22.77
CA GLU A 72 -3.20 -9.44 21.91
C GLU A 72 -2.82 -10.29 20.70
N GLY A 73 -3.64 -11.29 20.38
CA GLY A 73 -3.30 -12.19 19.29
C GLY A 73 -4.11 -13.47 19.26
N ARG A 74 -3.86 -14.28 18.24
CA ARG A 74 -4.48 -15.57 18.05
C ARG A 74 -3.57 -16.65 18.62
N TYR A 75 -4.09 -17.48 19.52
CA TYR A 75 -3.34 -18.53 20.18
C TYR A 75 -4.00 -19.89 19.97
N LEU A 76 -3.16 -20.92 19.93
CA LEU A 76 -3.54 -22.33 19.97
C LEU A 76 -3.40 -22.84 21.41
N ILE A 77 -4.50 -23.36 21.93
CA ILE A 77 -4.66 -23.83 23.30
C ILE A 77 -4.62 -25.37 23.31
N ASP A 78 -3.81 -25.92 24.21
CA ASP A 78 -3.72 -27.37 24.41
C ASP A 78 -4.99 -27.95 25.07
N THR A 79 -5.04 -29.27 25.22
CA THR A 79 -6.15 -29.97 25.89
C THR A 79 -6.26 -29.66 27.38
N GLN A 80 -5.23 -29.06 27.98
CA GLN A 80 -5.20 -28.63 29.37
C GLN A 80 -5.67 -27.18 29.57
N GLY A 81 -5.98 -26.46 28.48
CA GLY A 81 -6.42 -25.07 28.52
C GLY A 81 -5.28 -24.05 28.57
N LYS A 82 -4.03 -24.43 28.28
CA LYS A 82 -2.87 -23.52 28.24
C LYS A 82 -2.53 -23.06 26.81
N PRO A 83 -2.12 -21.79 26.62
CA PRO A 83 -1.56 -21.32 25.35
C PRO A 83 -0.25 -22.06 25.03
N ALA A 84 -0.23 -22.79 23.91
CA ALA A 84 0.93 -23.55 23.44
C ALA A 84 1.65 -22.84 22.29
N TYR A 85 0.89 -22.29 21.33
CA TYR A 85 1.45 -21.57 20.18
C TYR A 85 0.74 -20.24 19.96
N LEU A 86 1.50 -19.22 19.59
CA LEU A 86 1.04 -17.97 18.99
C LEU A 86 0.95 -18.17 17.47
N VAL A 87 -0.18 -17.81 16.88
CA VAL A 87 -0.42 -17.85 15.44
C VAL A 87 -0.18 -16.45 14.89
N ASP A 88 0.98 -16.24 14.28
CA ASP A 88 1.33 -14.98 13.62
C ASP A 88 0.82 -15.02 12.16
N PRO A 89 -0.18 -14.20 11.79
CA PRO A 89 -0.81 -14.28 10.47
C PRO A 89 0.13 -13.88 9.34
N GLY A 90 -0.20 -14.29 8.11
CA GLY A 90 0.52 -13.83 6.91
C GLY A 90 0.29 -12.35 6.61
N ILE A 91 -0.90 -11.83 6.92
CA ILE A 91 -1.27 -10.43 6.73
C ILE A 91 -1.08 -9.67 8.04
N ASN A 92 -0.28 -8.58 8.04
CA ASN A 92 0.10 -7.79 9.22
C ASN A 92 0.79 -8.58 10.35
N GLY A 93 1.35 -9.76 10.07
CA GLY A 93 2.18 -10.50 11.02
C GLY A 93 3.56 -9.88 11.20
N THR A 94 4.23 -10.21 12.30
CA THR A 94 5.53 -9.63 12.69
C THR A 94 6.69 -10.63 12.66
N VAL A 95 6.40 -11.91 12.51
CA VAL A 95 7.41 -12.97 12.57
C VAL A 95 7.86 -13.32 11.15
N GLU A 96 9.02 -12.80 10.74
CA GLU A 96 9.56 -12.97 9.37
C GLU A 96 10.36 -14.27 9.18
N LYS A 97 10.46 -15.12 10.20
CA LYS A 97 11.23 -16.36 10.14
C LYS A 97 10.43 -17.55 10.67
N HIS A 98 10.48 -18.64 9.92
CA HIS A 98 10.03 -19.95 10.36
C HIS A 98 10.91 -20.48 11.51
N ALA A 99 10.41 -21.50 12.21
CA ALA A 99 11.16 -22.14 13.30
C ALA A 99 12.46 -22.83 12.83
N ASP A 100 12.55 -23.21 11.55
CA ASP A 100 13.75 -23.76 10.92
C ASP A 100 14.77 -22.70 10.45
N GLY A 101 14.44 -21.41 10.59
CA GLY A 101 15.28 -20.28 10.19
C GLY A 101 15.07 -19.79 8.75
N SER A 102 14.19 -20.42 7.97
CA SER A 102 13.83 -19.93 6.62
C SER A 102 12.95 -18.67 6.69
N SER A 103 13.07 -17.79 5.70
CA SER A 103 12.39 -16.48 5.68
C SER A 103 10.96 -16.56 5.14
N VAL A 104 10.03 -15.83 5.75
CA VAL A 104 8.62 -15.75 5.36
C VAL A 104 8.26 -14.36 4.87
N THR A 105 7.67 -14.29 3.69
CA THR A 105 7.14 -13.02 3.16
C THR A 105 5.82 -12.68 3.85
N LYS A 106 5.81 -11.58 4.61
CA LYS A 106 4.61 -11.02 5.24
C LYS A 106 3.97 -9.97 4.34
N TYR A 107 2.64 -9.89 4.42
CA TYR A 107 1.84 -8.95 3.64
C TYR A 107 1.31 -7.85 4.54
N ASN A 108 1.86 -6.66 4.42
CA ASN A 108 1.34 -5.52 5.17
C ASN A 108 0.08 -4.98 4.50
N ALA A 109 -0.93 -4.67 5.31
CA ALA A 109 -2.16 -4.00 4.90
C ALA A 109 -2.28 -2.62 5.59
N PRO A 110 -1.46 -1.61 5.20
CA PRO A 110 -1.36 -0.34 5.92
C PRO A 110 -2.69 0.40 6.08
N LYS A 111 -3.56 0.34 5.05
CA LYS A 111 -4.89 0.96 5.10
C LYS A 111 -5.78 0.33 6.18
N ALA A 112 -5.71 -0.99 6.32
CA ALA A 112 -6.49 -1.72 7.34
C ALA A 112 -5.94 -1.43 8.75
N THR A 113 -4.62 -1.37 8.90
CA THR A 113 -3.95 -1.02 10.15
C THR A 113 -4.29 0.39 10.62
N LEU A 114 -4.32 1.38 9.71
CA LEU A 114 -4.75 2.73 10.06
C LEU A 114 -6.20 2.77 10.54
N MET A 115 -7.11 2.07 9.83
CA MET A 115 -8.52 1.99 10.22
C MET A 115 -8.71 1.30 11.57
N SER A 116 -7.93 0.25 11.85
CA SER A 116 -8.01 -0.45 13.14
C SER A 116 -7.56 0.46 14.30
N TYR A 117 -6.52 1.27 14.13
CA TYR A 117 -6.12 2.26 15.14
C TYR A 117 -7.20 3.33 15.39
N ILE A 118 -7.86 3.82 14.32
CA ILE A 118 -8.97 4.78 14.48
C ILE A 118 -10.11 4.15 15.27
N ILE A 119 -10.53 2.93 14.92
CA ILE A 119 -11.63 2.22 15.61
C ILE A 119 -11.25 1.93 17.07
N LYS A 120 -10.05 1.41 17.33
CA LYS A 120 -9.55 1.15 18.69
C LYS A 120 -9.50 2.43 19.51
N GLY A 121 -9.02 3.53 18.94
CA GLY A 121 -8.97 4.84 19.60
C GLY A 121 -10.36 5.38 19.96
N ILE A 122 -11.34 5.22 19.07
CA ILE A 122 -12.73 5.63 19.32
C ILE A 122 -13.37 4.75 20.40
N LEU A 123 -13.23 3.42 20.29
CA LEU A 123 -13.87 2.46 21.20
C LEU A 123 -13.27 2.52 22.61
N SER A 124 -11.96 2.75 22.71
CA SER A 124 -11.24 2.84 23.99
C SER A 124 -11.27 4.25 24.58
N GLN A 125 -11.81 5.25 23.87
CA GLN A 125 -11.80 6.67 24.24
C GLN A 125 -10.40 7.30 24.44
N GLU A 126 -9.32 6.62 24.04
CA GLU A 126 -7.93 7.09 24.17
C GLU A 126 -7.42 7.86 22.94
N LEU A 127 -8.34 8.33 22.09
CA LEU A 127 -7.95 9.03 20.88
C LEU A 127 -7.32 10.40 21.24
N PRO A 128 -6.15 10.77 20.69
CA PRO A 128 -5.49 12.03 21.02
C PRO A 128 -6.23 13.21 20.38
N TRP A 129 -7.34 13.64 21.00
CA TRP A 129 -8.24 14.69 20.50
C TRP A 129 -7.53 16.01 20.22
N GLY A 130 -6.45 16.32 20.95
CA GLY A 130 -5.62 17.50 20.67
C GLY A 130 -5.02 17.47 19.25
N LEU A 131 -4.52 16.32 18.80
CA LEU A 131 -3.97 16.17 17.45
C LEU A 131 -5.06 16.21 16.37
N VAL A 132 -6.24 15.66 16.66
CA VAL A 132 -7.39 15.72 15.74
C VAL A 132 -7.88 17.15 15.55
N LEU A 133 -8.11 17.87 16.64
CA LEU A 133 -8.57 19.27 16.59
C LEU A 133 -7.53 20.18 15.93
N LEU A 134 -6.24 19.93 16.14
CA LEU A 134 -5.17 20.60 15.41
C LEU A 134 -5.29 20.38 13.90
N GLY A 135 -5.51 19.13 13.47
CA GLY A 135 -5.73 18.81 12.05
C GLY A 135 -6.96 19.51 11.47
N VAL A 136 -8.06 19.55 12.22
CA VAL A 136 -9.28 20.29 11.82
C VAL A 136 -9.00 21.78 11.68
N MET A 137 -8.29 22.39 12.63
CA MET A 137 -7.92 23.81 12.53
C MET A 137 -7.04 24.10 11.32
N ILE A 138 -6.05 23.26 11.03
CA ILE A 138 -5.21 23.40 9.84
C ILE A 138 -6.06 23.30 8.57
N ALA A 139 -6.97 22.32 8.48
CA ALA A 139 -7.86 22.17 7.34
C ALA A 139 -8.75 23.40 7.12
N VAL A 140 -9.33 23.95 8.19
CA VAL A 140 -10.14 25.18 8.13
C VAL A 140 -9.31 26.37 7.63
N VAL A 141 -8.10 26.56 8.16
CA VAL A 141 -7.21 27.66 7.73
C VAL A 141 -6.84 27.53 6.25
N LEU A 142 -6.55 26.32 5.78
CA LEU A 142 -6.24 26.06 4.37
C LEU A 142 -7.44 26.33 3.47
N GLU A 143 -8.63 25.85 3.84
CA GLU A 143 -9.85 26.04 3.06
C GLU A 143 -10.24 27.53 2.98
N LEU A 144 -10.10 28.27 4.09
CA LEU A 144 -10.28 29.72 4.11
C LEU A 144 -9.24 30.48 3.29
N SER A 145 -8.05 29.89 3.10
CA SER A 145 -6.99 30.43 2.25
C SER A 145 -7.14 30.03 0.77
N GLY A 146 -8.19 29.28 0.41
CA GLY A 146 -8.42 28.77 -0.95
C GLY A 146 -7.47 27.63 -1.35
N ILE A 147 -6.79 27.00 -0.39
CA ILE A 147 -5.90 25.87 -0.63
C ILE A 147 -6.66 24.57 -0.32
N PRO A 148 -6.81 23.64 -1.28
CA PRO A 148 -7.49 22.38 -1.03
C PRO A 148 -6.80 21.56 0.07
N SER A 149 -7.44 21.46 1.23
CA SER A 149 -6.89 20.81 2.43
C SER A 149 -6.50 19.34 2.18
N LEU A 150 -7.26 18.62 1.35
CA LEU A 150 -6.99 17.24 0.97
C LEU A 150 -5.66 17.10 0.20
N ALA A 151 -5.42 17.95 -0.81
CA ALA A 151 -4.21 17.90 -1.62
C ALA A 151 -2.97 18.23 -0.76
N PHE A 152 -3.10 19.19 0.15
CA PHE A 152 -2.04 19.54 1.10
C PHE A 152 -1.70 18.37 2.04
N ALA A 153 -2.71 17.74 2.64
CA ALA A 153 -2.50 16.62 3.56
C ALA A 153 -1.84 15.42 2.87
N VAL A 154 -2.27 15.09 1.64
CA VAL A 154 -1.63 14.04 0.84
C VAL A 154 -0.18 14.41 0.50
N GLY A 155 0.08 15.68 0.18
CA GLY A 155 1.44 16.17 -0.11
C GLY A 155 2.39 16.03 1.09
N LEU A 156 1.93 16.32 2.31
CA LEU A 156 2.73 16.14 3.54
C LEU A 156 3.02 14.67 3.87
N TYR A 157 2.14 13.76 3.44
CA TYR A 157 2.30 12.34 3.70
C TYR A 157 3.32 11.68 2.77
N LEU A 158 3.59 12.26 1.60
CA LEU A 158 4.45 11.65 0.59
C LEU A 158 5.91 12.09 0.72
N PRO A 159 6.89 11.18 0.53
CA PRO A 159 8.30 11.55 0.44
C PRO A 159 8.56 12.55 -0.69
N ILE A 160 9.57 13.41 -0.53
CA ILE A 160 9.96 14.41 -1.53
C ILE A 160 10.26 13.79 -2.91
N SER A 161 10.78 12.57 -2.93
CA SER A 161 11.08 11.80 -4.16
C SER A 161 9.82 11.44 -4.95
N VAL A 162 8.68 11.28 -4.28
CA VAL A 162 7.39 11.00 -4.91
C VAL A 162 6.65 12.30 -5.22
N SER A 163 6.76 13.31 -4.37
CA SER A 163 6.07 14.59 -4.56
C SER A 163 6.69 15.45 -5.67
N ALA A 164 8.01 15.38 -5.91
CA ALA A 164 8.68 16.18 -6.92
C ALA A 164 8.20 15.89 -8.37
N PRO A 165 8.10 14.64 -8.84
CA PRO A 165 7.50 14.32 -10.13
C PRO A 165 6.04 14.80 -10.25
N ILE A 166 5.24 14.67 -9.18
CA ILE A 166 3.85 15.15 -9.14
C ILE A 166 3.81 16.68 -9.30
N PHE A 167 4.69 17.39 -8.62
CA PHE A 167 4.82 18.84 -8.72
C PHE A 167 5.16 19.29 -10.14
N VAL A 168 6.15 18.65 -10.79
CA VAL A 168 6.49 18.93 -12.19
C VAL A 168 5.31 18.64 -13.12
N GLY A 169 4.59 17.53 -12.91
CA GLY A 169 3.35 17.25 -13.64
C GLY A 169 2.30 18.35 -13.48
N GLY A 170 2.15 18.88 -12.26
CA GLY A 170 1.31 20.04 -11.96
C GLY A 170 1.77 21.32 -12.68
N LEU A 171 3.07 21.57 -12.76
CA LEU A 171 3.63 22.69 -13.54
C LEU A 171 3.34 22.54 -15.04
N VAL A 172 3.45 21.33 -15.59
CA VAL A 172 3.09 21.04 -16.98
C VAL A 172 1.61 21.31 -17.21
N ARG A 173 0.72 20.82 -16.33
CA ARG A 173 -0.72 21.08 -16.39
C ARG A 173 -1.01 22.58 -16.34
N TRP A 174 -0.44 23.30 -15.38
CA TRP A 174 -0.60 24.75 -15.26
C TRP A 174 -0.16 25.50 -16.52
N ALA A 175 0.97 25.12 -17.11
CA ALA A 175 1.48 25.73 -18.34
C ALA A 175 0.60 25.43 -19.56
N VAL A 176 0.02 24.23 -19.65
CA VAL A 176 -0.95 23.83 -20.68
C VAL A 176 -2.26 24.59 -20.51
N ASP A 177 -2.82 24.62 -19.29
CA ASP A 177 -4.10 25.25 -18.99
C ASP A 177 -4.06 26.75 -19.26
N LYS A 178 -2.95 27.41 -18.94
CA LYS A 178 -2.76 28.85 -19.26
C LYS A 178 -2.88 29.13 -20.76
N ASP A 179 -2.38 28.24 -21.61
CA ASP A 179 -2.48 28.37 -23.07
C ASP A 179 -3.88 28.01 -23.57
N LEU A 180 -4.51 26.96 -23.03
CA LEU A 180 -5.85 26.52 -23.37
C LEU A 180 -6.92 27.55 -23.00
N ILE A 181 -6.90 28.06 -21.76
CA ILE A 181 -7.81 29.11 -21.28
C ILE A 181 -7.70 30.35 -22.16
N LYS A 182 -6.48 30.75 -22.57
CA LYS A 182 -6.27 31.90 -23.47
C LYS A 182 -6.85 31.67 -24.87
N ARG A 183 -6.88 30.42 -25.36
CA ARG A 183 -7.50 30.08 -26.66
C ARG A 183 -9.02 30.00 -26.56
N LEU A 184 -9.54 29.43 -25.47
CA LEU A 184 -10.96 29.22 -25.23
C LEU A 184 -11.69 30.49 -24.79
N SER A 185 -11.03 31.40 -24.08
CA SER A 185 -11.61 32.71 -23.71
C SER A 185 -11.96 33.58 -24.92
N ARG A 186 -11.37 33.30 -26.09
CA ARG A 186 -11.75 33.93 -27.36
C ARG A 186 -13.08 33.42 -27.93
N ARG A 187 -13.66 32.35 -27.36
CA ARG A 187 -14.85 31.67 -27.89
C ARG A 187 -16.17 32.04 -27.18
N ASN A 188 -16.21 33.11 -26.40
CA ASN A 188 -17.43 33.59 -25.72
C ASN A 188 -18.12 32.49 -24.87
N LEU A 189 -17.31 31.58 -24.31
CA LEU A 189 -17.73 30.51 -23.41
C LEU A 189 -17.80 31.04 -21.97
N SER A 190 -18.68 30.46 -21.16
CA SER A 190 -18.70 30.69 -19.71
C SER A 190 -17.45 30.09 -19.04
N GLU A 191 -17.12 30.58 -17.84
CA GLU A 191 -15.95 30.11 -17.09
C GLU A 191 -16.03 28.60 -16.77
N GLU A 192 -17.22 28.12 -16.45
CA GLU A 192 -17.50 26.70 -16.20
C GLU A 192 -17.27 25.82 -17.43
N GLU A 193 -17.68 26.29 -18.62
CA GLU A 193 -17.44 25.58 -19.88
C GLU A 193 -15.96 25.53 -20.25
N ILE A 194 -15.20 26.60 -19.97
CA ILE A 194 -13.74 26.63 -20.21
C ILE A 194 -13.03 25.59 -19.33
N ILE A 195 -13.42 25.46 -18.06
CA ILE A 195 -12.85 24.47 -17.14
C ILE A 195 -13.17 23.06 -17.64
N ALA A 196 -14.43 22.78 -17.96
CA ALA A 196 -14.86 21.46 -18.44
C ALA A 196 -14.14 21.04 -19.73
N GLU A 197 -13.93 21.98 -20.66
CA GLU A 197 -13.20 21.71 -21.91
C GLU A 197 -11.70 21.48 -21.66
N THR A 198 -11.13 22.20 -20.70
CA THR A 198 -9.72 22.04 -20.28
C THR A 198 -9.49 20.69 -19.58
N ASP A 199 -10.48 20.18 -18.84
CA ASP A 199 -10.46 18.84 -18.23
C ASP A 199 -10.63 17.71 -19.25
N ARG A 200 -11.29 17.98 -20.38
CA ARG A 200 -11.38 17.05 -21.52
C ARG A 200 -10.19 17.13 -22.48
N SER A 201 -9.16 17.89 -22.14
CA SER A 201 -8.02 18.11 -23.04
C SER A 201 -7.31 16.79 -23.41
N PRO A 202 -6.72 16.71 -24.61
CA PRO A 202 -5.93 15.54 -25.04
C PRO A 202 -4.80 15.18 -24.07
N GLY A 203 -4.24 16.16 -23.35
CA GLY A 203 -3.22 15.95 -22.33
C GLY A 203 -3.74 15.15 -21.13
N VAL A 204 -4.95 15.43 -20.65
CA VAL A 204 -5.57 14.70 -19.53
C VAL A 204 -5.92 13.25 -19.95
N LEU A 205 -6.40 13.06 -21.17
CA LEU A 205 -6.67 11.72 -21.72
C LEU A 205 -5.39 10.89 -21.86
N LEU A 206 -4.30 11.49 -22.37
CA LEU A 206 -3.03 10.80 -22.50
C LEU A 206 -2.39 10.50 -21.13
N ALA A 207 -2.49 11.43 -20.17
CA ALA A 207 -2.02 11.21 -18.80
C ALA A 207 -2.76 10.05 -18.11
N SER A 208 -4.10 10.00 -18.21
CA SER A 208 -4.87 8.87 -17.66
C SER A 208 -4.53 7.55 -18.34
N GLY A 209 -4.30 7.58 -19.66
CA GLY A 209 -3.76 6.45 -20.43
C GLY A 209 -2.40 5.98 -19.92
N TYR A 210 -1.48 6.88 -19.59
CA TYR A 210 -0.18 6.53 -19.00
C TYR A 210 -0.29 5.97 -17.59
N ILE A 211 -1.25 6.42 -16.78
CA ILE A 211 -1.49 5.83 -15.45
C ILE A 211 -1.93 4.37 -15.60
N ALA A 212 -2.91 4.09 -16.46
CA ALA A 212 -3.39 2.73 -16.70
C ALA A 212 -2.32 1.85 -17.37
N GLY A 213 -1.66 2.38 -18.40
CA GLY A 213 -0.59 1.70 -19.12
C GLY A 213 0.62 1.39 -18.24
N GLY A 214 1.00 2.31 -17.35
CA GLY A 214 2.07 2.12 -16.39
C GLY A 214 1.77 1.01 -15.38
N ALA A 215 0.53 0.92 -14.89
CA ALA A 215 0.12 -0.18 -14.02
C ALA A 215 0.18 -1.55 -14.73
N LEU A 216 -0.30 -1.63 -15.98
CA LEU A 216 -0.23 -2.85 -16.78
C LEU A 216 1.23 -3.23 -17.12
N ALA A 217 2.04 -2.25 -17.53
CA ALA A 217 3.46 -2.45 -17.81
C ALA A 217 4.21 -2.93 -16.57
N GLY A 218 3.90 -2.39 -15.39
CA GLY A 218 4.49 -2.84 -14.12
C GLY A 218 4.22 -4.31 -13.83
N ILE A 219 2.98 -4.78 -14.06
CA ILE A 219 2.63 -6.21 -13.92
C ILE A 219 3.41 -7.05 -14.93
N LEU A 220 3.46 -6.62 -16.20
CA LEU A 220 4.19 -7.33 -17.24
C LEU A 220 5.69 -7.41 -16.94
N VAL A 221 6.30 -6.33 -16.45
CA VAL A 221 7.71 -6.29 -16.05
C VAL A 221 7.97 -7.21 -14.86
N ALA A 222 7.10 -7.23 -13.86
CA ALA A 222 7.24 -8.13 -12.71
C ALA A 222 7.20 -9.61 -13.13
N VAL A 223 6.27 -9.98 -14.01
CA VAL A 223 6.21 -11.33 -14.57
C VAL A 223 7.44 -11.63 -15.43
N ALA A 224 7.83 -10.70 -16.31
CA ALA A 224 9.01 -10.88 -17.16
C ALA A 224 10.30 -11.03 -16.34
N ALA A 225 10.45 -10.28 -15.24
CA ALA A 225 11.61 -10.36 -14.36
C ALA A 225 11.74 -11.74 -13.69
N GLU A 226 10.62 -12.37 -13.32
CA GLU A 226 10.60 -13.72 -12.77
C GLU A 226 11.02 -14.76 -13.83
N PHE A 227 10.40 -14.71 -15.02
CA PHE A 227 10.63 -15.70 -16.08
C PHE A 227 11.97 -15.52 -16.84
N LEU A 228 12.49 -14.29 -16.91
CA LEU A 228 13.70 -13.94 -17.66
C LEU A 228 14.84 -13.45 -16.74
N SER A 229 14.80 -13.83 -15.46
CA SER A 229 15.76 -13.40 -14.44
C SER A 229 17.23 -13.54 -14.88
N GLY A 230 17.59 -14.63 -15.55
CA GLY A 230 18.95 -14.84 -16.09
C GLY A 230 19.36 -13.85 -17.19
N THR A 231 18.42 -13.45 -18.05
CA THR A 231 18.66 -12.45 -19.11
C THR A 231 18.72 -11.04 -18.52
N VAL A 232 17.81 -10.73 -17.58
CA VAL A 232 17.77 -9.43 -16.89
C VAL A 232 19.08 -9.18 -16.14
N THR A 233 19.53 -10.14 -15.34
CA THR A 233 20.80 -10.04 -14.59
C THR A 233 22.03 -9.96 -15.49
N SER A 234 22.03 -10.61 -16.65
CA SER A 234 23.11 -10.50 -17.62
C SER A 234 23.17 -9.11 -18.29
N PHE A 235 22.00 -8.53 -18.58
CA PHE A 235 21.88 -7.19 -19.11
C PHE A 235 22.31 -6.13 -18.10
N GLU A 236 21.89 -6.27 -16.83
CA GLU A 236 22.29 -5.38 -15.74
C GLU A 236 23.82 -5.33 -15.58
N LYS A 237 24.49 -6.49 -15.56
CA LYS A 237 25.97 -6.54 -15.48
C LYS A 237 26.66 -5.87 -16.66
N TRP A 238 26.18 -6.14 -17.89
CA TRP A 238 26.74 -5.49 -19.07
C TRP A 238 26.56 -3.97 -19.01
N ALA A 239 25.39 -3.51 -18.56
CA ALA A 239 25.08 -2.09 -18.45
C ALA A 239 25.90 -1.41 -17.34
N GLU A 240 26.12 -2.07 -16.20
CA GLU A 240 27.02 -1.58 -15.14
C GLU A 240 28.46 -1.43 -15.62
N GLU A 241 28.96 -2.37 -16.43
CA GLU A 241 30.34 -2.33 -16.94
C GLU A 241 30.56 -1.28 -18.03
N HIS A 242 29.57 -1.05 -18.90
CA HIS A 242 29.74 -0.23 -20.11
C HIS A 242 29.07 1.14 -20.04
N ASN A 243 28.14 1.37 -19.11
CA ASN A 243 27.41 2.63 -19.00
C ASN A 243 27.69 3.32 -17.65
N PRO A 244 28.51 4.39 -17.63
CA PRO A 244 28.82 5.14 -16.40
C PRO A 244 27.62 5.91 -15.81
N PHE A 245 26.48 5.93 -16.51
CA PHE A 245 25.22 6.50 -16.04
C PHE A 245 24.18 5.44 -15.66
N PHE A 246 24.52 4.15 -15.70
CA PHE A 246 23.60 3.08 -15.29
C PHE A 246 23.63 2.85 -13.78
N ALA A 247 24.81 2.87 -13.16
CA ALA A 247 25.00 2.71 -11.72
C ALA A 247 25.94 3.79 -11.12
N GLY A 248 25.72 4.15 -9.85
CA GLY A 248 26.53 5.11 -9.10
C GLY A 248 25.96 6.54 -9.03
N ASN A 249 26.76 7.52 -8.60
CA ASN A 249 26.30 8.90 -8.34
C ASN A 249 25.67 9.64 -9.54
N ASN A 250 25.90 9.16 -10.77
CA ASN A 250 25.38 9.79 -11.98
C ASN A 250 24.14 9.07 -12.56
N SER A 251 23.63 8.02 -11.91
CA SER A 251 22.46 7.27 -12.38
C SER A 251 21.21 8.13 -12.54
N ASP A 252 21.09 9.15 -11.70
CA ASP A 252 19.93 10.05 -11.69
C ASP A 252 19.79 10.81 -13.02
N TRP A 253 20.89 11.14 -13.68
CA TRP A 253 20.85 11.84 -14.97
C TRP A 253 20.21 10.98 -16.06
N LEU A 254 20.50 9.68 -16.09
CA LEU A 254 19.90 8.77 -17.06
C LEU A 254 18.40 8.60 -16.78
N ALA A 255 17.99 8.54 -15.52
CA ALA A 255 16.58 8.47 -15.11
C ALA A 255 15.81 9.77 -15.40
N MET A 256 16.48 10.94 -15.38
CA MET A 256 15.87 12.22 -15.71
C MET A 256 15.50 12.35 -17.19
N ILE A 257 16.22 11.68 -18.10
CA ILE A 257 15.94 11.74 -19.54
C ILE A 257 14.52 11.27 -19.89
N PRO A 258 14.10 10.03 -19.57
CA PRO A 258 12.75 9.57 -19.90
C PRO A 258 11.67 10.40 -19.18
N PHE A 259 11.96 10.89 -17.98
CA PHE A 259 11.07 11.79 -17.24
C PHE A 259 10.83 13.12 -17.99
N TRP A 260 11.90 13.79 -18.43
CA TRP A 260 11.79 15.02 -19.20
C TRP A 260 11.14 14.81 -20.56
N ILE A 261 11.45 13.69 -21.23
CA ILE A 261 10.79 13.31 -22.49
C ILE A 261 9.28 13.19 -22.26
N LEU A 262 8.85 12.47 -21.21
CA LEU A 262 7.44 12.29 -20.90
C LEU A 262 6.76 13.62 -20.55
N ALA A 263 7.42 14.48 -19.76
CA ALA A 263 6.91 15.81 -19.42
C ALA A 263 6.75 16.71 -20.67
N LEU A 264 7.72 16.68 -21.59
CA LEU A 264 7.63 17.42 -22.85
C LEU A 264 6.54 16.86 -23.76
N VAL A 265 6.42 15.53 -23.88
CA VAL A 265 5.34 14.90 -24.65
C VAL A 265 3.99 15.33 -24.11
N LEU A 266 3.77 15.26 -22.79
CA LEU A 266 2.54 15.74 -22.16
C LEU A 266 2.28 17.22 -22.43
N TYR A 267 3.31 18.06 -22.35
CA TYR A 267 3.21 19.49 -22.64
C TYR A 267 2.79 19.76 -24.09
N TYR A 268 3.44 19.13 -25.06
CA TYR A 268 3.14 19.33 -26.49
C TYR A 268 1.79 18.74 -26.91
N VAL A 269 1.43 17.57 -26.37
CA VAL A 269 0.11 16.96 -26.58
C VAL A 269 -0.98 17.82 -25.94
N GLY A 270 -0.78 18.28 -24.72
CA GLY A 270 -1.72 19.14 -24.00
C GLY A 270 -2.00 20.45 -24.73
N ARG A 271 -0.99 21.04 -25.39
CA ARG A 271 -1.17 22.24 -26.23
C ARG A 271 -1.78 22.00 -27.60
N GLY A 272 -2.07 20.74 -27.94
CA GLY A 272 -2.60 20.34 -29.24
C GLY A 272 -1.58 20.45 -30.39
N MET A 273 -0.28 20.43 -30.11
CA MET A 273 0.73 20.53 -31.18
C MET A 273 1.00 19.18 -31.86
N LEU A 274 0.98 18.09 -31.09
CA LEU A 274 1.39 16.75 -31.54
C LEU A 274 0.20 15.85 -31.94
N LEU A 275 -0.90 15.92 -31.18
CA LEU A 275 -2.11 15.10 -31.39
C LEU A 275 -3.33 16.01 -31.61
N ASN A 276 -3.19 17.04 -32.43
CA ASN A 276 -4.36 17.76 -32.92
C ASN A 276 -5.11 16.80 -33.85
N GLY A 277 -6.20 16.22 -33.34
CA GLY A 277 -7.20 15.58 -34.17
C GLY A 277 -7.72 16.59 -35.18
N LYS A 278 -7.14 16.62 -36.39
CA LYS A 278 -7.87 17.05 -37.58
C LYS A 278 -8.97 16.00 -37.81
N GLY A 279 -10.08 16.14 -37.11
CA GLY A 279 -11.15 15.15 -37.13
C GLY A 279 -12.51 15.80 -36.87
N LYS A 280 -13.03 16.44 -37.92
CA LYS A 280 -14.42 16.88 -38.17
C LYS A 280 -15.10 17.81 -37.16
#